data_AF-K2Q162-F1
#
_entry.id   AF-K2Q162-F1
#
_cell.length_a   1.000
_cell.length_b   1.000
_cell.length_c   1.000
_cell.angle_alpha   90.00
_cell.angle_beta   90.00
_cell.angle_gamma   90.00
#
_symmetry.space_group_name_H-M   'P 1'
#
loop_
_entity.id
_entity.type
_entity.pdbx_description
1 polymer ?
#
loop_
_entity_poly.entity_id
_entity_poly.type
_entity_poly.pdbx_seq_one_letter_code
_entity_poly.pdbx_strand_id
1 'polypeptide(L)'
;MRQFFETTFGPEELGTVGKALEDWRLLHGLPGDCEEVEIAASAILNMFREGKRSQSELTTAMAAHIGLQELVIGRRPPAAVHEARQVSETPKSPGAGADQ
;
A
#
# COMPACT_ATOMS: atom_id res chain seq x y z
N MET A 1 -0.87 -15.85 -34.14
CA MET A 1 -0.25 -15.19 -32.96
C MET A 1 0.74 -14.10 -33.42
N ARG A 2 0.27 -13.01 -34.04
CA ARG A 2 1.12 -11.89 -34.51
C ARG A 2 0.47 -10.52 -34.23
N GLN A 3 -0.13 -10.38 -33.05
CA GLN A 3 -0.76 -9.13 -32.62
C GLN A 3 -0.48 -8.84 -31.14
N PHE A 4 0.55 -9.49 -30.58
CA PHE A 4 0.60 -9.71 -29.14
C PHE A 4 1.32 -8.60 -28.34
N PHE A 5 2.20 -7.78 -28.93
CA PHE A 5 2.98 -6.80 -28.13
C PHE A 5 3.47 -5.60 -28.94
N GLU A 6 2.60 -4.87 -29.62
CA GLU A 6 2.89 -3.48 -30.02
C GLU A 6 1.85 -2.56 -29.37
N THR A 7 1.92 -2.45 -28.06
CA THR A 7 1.36 -1.29 -27.37
C THR A 7 2.47 -0.76 -26.48
N THR A 8 3.35 0.01 -27.10
CA THR A 8 4.19 0.94 -26.37
C THR A 8 3.23 1.87 -25.64
N PHE A 9 3.15 1.78 -24.32
CA PHE A 9 2.29 2.65 -23.53
C PHE A 9 2.69 4.11 -23.81
N GLY A 10 1.76 4.86 -24.39
CA GLY A 10 1.87 6.30 -24.55
C GLY A 10 1.81 7.02 -23.20
N PRO A 11 2.23 8.30 -23.16
CA PRO A 11 2.24 9.09 -21.93
C PRO A 11 0.84 9.24 -21.28
N GLU A 12 -0.22 9.26 -22.09
CA GLU A 12 -1.61 9.30 -21.60
C GLU A 12 -2.02 7.97 -20.93
N GLU A 13 -1.61 6.85 -21.50
CA GLU A 13 -1.90 5.51 -20.99
C GLU A 13 -1.15 5.27 -19.67
N LEU A 14 0.13 5.67 -19.62
CA LEU A 14 0.92 5.68 -18.38
C LEU A 14 0.32 6.62 -17.32
N GLY A 15 -0.22 7.77 -17.73
CA GLY A 15 -0.91 8.70 -16.83
C GLY A 15 -2.17 8.09 -16.21
N THR A 16 -2.95 7.36 -17.00
CA THR A 16 -4.18 6.68 -16.54
C THR A 16 -3.87 5.55 -15.57
N VAL A 17 -2.92 4.67 -15.92
CA VAL A 17 -2.47 3.58 -15.05
C VAL A 17 -1.83 4.11 -13.78
N GLY A 18 -0.96 5.12 -13.90
CA GLY A 18 -0.30 5.76 -12.77
C GLY A 18 -1.30 6.37 -11.78
N LYS A 19 -2.32 7.06 -12.30
CA LYS A 19 -3.37 7.63 -11.46
C LYS A 19 -4.20 6.56 -10.75
N ALA A 20 -4.58 5.49 -11.46
CA ALA A 20 -5.32 4.38 -10.85
C ALA A 20 -4.52 3.68 -9.74
N LEU A 21 -3.22 3.49 -9.95
CA LEU A 21 -2.30 2.94 -8.95
C LEU A 21 -2.15 3.88 -7.75
N GLU A 22 -1.99 5.18 -7.97
CA GLU A 22 -1.86 6.17 -6.91
C GLU A 22 -3.14 6.28 -6.07
N ASP A 23 -4.31 6.33 -6.71
CA ASP A 23 -5.61 6.33 -6.03
C ASP A 23 -5.76 5.08 -5.15
N TRP A 24 -5.40 3.90 -5.68
CA TRP A 24 -5.45 2.64 -4.93
C TRP A 24 -4.47 2.60 -3.76
N ARG A 25 -3.22 3.04 -3.99
CA ARG A 25 -2.21 3.16 -2.94
C ARG A 25 -2.70 4.05 -1.79
N LEU A 26 -3.24 5.22 -2.12
CA LEU A 26 -3.75 6.18 -1.14
C LEU A 26 -4.97 5.63 -0.39
N LEU A 27 -5.89 4.95 -1.09
CA LEU A 27 -7.05 4.30 -0.49
C LEU A 27 -6.66 3.27 0.58
N HIS A 28 -5.57 2.55 0.36
CA HIS A 28 -5.10 1.49 1.26
C HIS A 28 -3.96 1.91 2.20
N GLY A 29 -3.54 3.18 2.16
CA GLY A 29 -2.47 3.70 3.02
C GLY A 29 -1.10 3.05 2.79
N LEU A 30 -0.82 2.65 1.56
CA LEU A 30 0.43 1.96 1.21
C LEU A 30 1.56 2.95 0.92
N PRO A 31 2.80 2.68 1.36
CA PRO A 31 3.96 3.46 0.93
C PRO A 31 4.27 3.18 -0.55
N GLY A 32 4.88 4.14 -1.25
CA GLY A 32 5.09 4.06 -2.71
C GLY A 32 6.11 3.02 -3.16
N ASP A 33 6.90 2.48 -2.24
CA ASP A 33 8.06 1.61 -2.43
C ASP A 33 7.84 0.20 -1.85
N CYS A 34 6.60 -0.21 -1.61
CA CYS A 34 6.32 -1.57 -1.15
C CYS A 34 5.99 -2.53 -2.29
N GLU A 35 6.33 -3.81 -2.07
CA GLU A 35 6.11 -4.91 -3.01
C GLU A 35 4.64 -4.98 -3.47
N GLU A 36 3.68 -4.67 -2.59
CA GLU A 36 2.26 -4.67 -2.95
C GLU A 36 1.92 -3.64 -4.02
N VAL A 37 2.59 -2.49 -4.04
CA VAL A 37 2.39 -1.45 -5.05
C VAL A 37 2.98 -1.92 -6.39
N GLU A 38 4.10 -2.64 -6.40
CA GLU A 38 4.67 -3.22 -7.62
C GLU A 38 3.78 -4.34 -8.22
N ILE A 39 3.25 -5.20 -7.35
CA ILE A 39 2.29 -6.24 -7.73
C ILE A 39 1.01 -5.60 -8.27
N ALA A 40 0.50 -4.56 -7.59
CA ALA A 40 -0.68 -3.84 -8.05
C ALA A 40 -0.46 -3.13 -9.39
N ALA A 41 0.71 -2.51 -9.60
CA ALA A 41 1.07 -1.88 -10.86
C ALA A 41 1.00 -2.89 -12.01
N SER A 42 1.55 -4.10 -11.80
CA SER A 42 1.54 -5.18 -12.78
C SER A 42 0.11 -5.65 -13.11
N ALA A 43 -0.75 -5.78 -12.10
CA ALA A 43 -2.15 -6.15 -12.29
C ALA A 43 -2.95 -5.09 -13.05
N ILE A 44 -2.79 -3.81 -12.69
CA ILE A 44 -3.49 -2.68 -13.34
C ILE A 44 -3.03 -2.54 -14.80
N LEU A 45 -1.74 -2.73 -15.08
CA LEU A 45 -1.21 -2.75 -16.46
C LEU A 45 -1.85 -3.86 -17.29
N ASN A 46 -1.99 -5.06 -16.73
CA ASN A 46 -2.66 -6.17 -17.43
C ASN A 46 -4.15 -5.87 -17.68
N MET A 47 -4.85 -5.32 -16.69
CA MET A 47 -6.24 -4.87 -16.84
C MET A 47 -6.41 -3.84 -17.96
N PHE A 48 -5.52 -2.86 -18.04
CA PHE A 48 -5.52 -1.85 -19.10
C PHE A 48 -5.33 -2.48 -20.48
N ARG A 49 -4.40 -3.44 -20.59
CA ARG A 49 -4.14 -4.17 -21.83
C ARG A 49 -5.29 -5.07 -22.28
N GLU A 50 -6.10 -5.55 -21.35
CA GLU A 50 -7.34 -6.29 -21.64
C GLU A 50 -8.48 -5.41 -22.18
N GLY A 51 -8.28 -4.09 -22.24
CA GLY A 51 -9.23 -3.14 -22.84
C GLY A 51 -9.93 -2.22 -21.84
N LYS A 52 -9.57 -2.27 -20.56
CA LYS A 52 -10.11 -1.36 -19.52
C LYS A 52 -9.36 -0.02 -19.60
N ARG A 53 -9.77 0.85 -20.52
CA ARG A 53 -8.99 2.06 -20.89
C ARG A 53 -9.36 3.31 -20.11
N SER A 54 -10.45 3.30 -19.35
CA SER A 54 -10.84 4.43 -18.51
C SER A 54 -10.52 4.21 -17.02
N GLN A 55 -10.36 5.30 -16.28
CA GLN A 55 -10.19 5.29 -14.83
C GLN A 55 -11.31 4.49 -14.14
N SER A 56 -12.57 4.72 -14.53
CA SER A 56 -13.73 4.04 -13.95
C SER A 56 -13.74 2.54 -14.18
N GLU A 57 -13.30 2.09 -15.38
CA GLU A 57 -13.21 0.67 -15.69
C GLU A 57 -12.08 0.00 -14.91
N LEU A 58 -10.93 0.66 -14.80
CA LEU A 58 -9.81 0.19 -13.98
C LEU A 58 -10.24 0.08 -12.51
N THR A 59 -10.84 1.12 -11.93
CA THR A 59 -11.31 1.08 -10.53
C THR A 59 -12.30 -0.06 -10.29
N THR A 60 -13.25 -0.26 -11.21
CA THR A 60 -14.23 -1.36 -11.12
C THR A 60 -13.56 -2.73 -11.19
N ALA A 61 -12.62 -2.90 -12.12
CA ALA A 61 -11.89 -4.15 -12.27
C ALA A 61 -10.97 -4.45 -11.09
N MET A 62 -10.30 -3.42 -10.56
CA MET A 62 -9.45 -3.52 -9.38
C MET A 62 -10.28 -3.92 -8.16
N ALA A 63 -11.46 -3.33 -7.98
CA ALA A 63 -12.38 -3.70 -6.92
C ALA A 63 -12.88 -5.15 -7.04
N ALA A 64 -12.94 -5.72 -8.24
CA ALA A 64 -13.33 -7.12 -8.48
C ALA A 64 -12.15 -8.11 -8.49
N HIS A 65 -10.90 -7.63 -8.45
CA HIS A 65 -9.71 -8.47 -8.61
C HIS A 65 -9.31 -9.11 -7.28
N ILE A 66 -9.59 -10.41 -7.14
CA ILE A 66 -9.32 -11.19 -5.91
C ILE A 66 -7.88 -11.04 -5.45
N GLY A 67 -6.90 -11.12 -6.36
CA GLY A 67 -5.48 -10.98 -5.99
C GLY A 67 -5.12 -9.60 -5.42
N LEU A 68 -5.83 -8.53 -5.80
CA LEU A 68 -5.61 -7.20 -5.22
C LEU A 68 -6.30 -7.08 -3.86
N GLN A 69 -7.48 -7.69 -3.71
CA GLN A 69 -8.18 -7.76 -2.43
C GLN A 69 -7.36 -8.54 -1.40
N GLU A 70 -6.80 -9.69 -1.77
CA GLU A 70 -5.96 -10.49 -0.88
C GLU A 70 -4.69 -9.75 -0.45
N LEU A 71 -4.09 -8.98 -1.37
CA LEU A 71 -2.92 -8.14 -1.11
C LEU A 71 -3.15 -7.17 0.06
N VAL A 72 -4.34 -6.56 0.13
CA VAL A 72 -4.67 -5.57 1.16
C VAL A 72 -5.27 -6.19 2.42
N ILE A 73 -5.96 -7.34 2.29
CA ILE A 73 -6.50 -8.10 3.42
C ILE A 73 -5.36 -8.74 4.25
N GLY A 74 -4.26 -9.14 3.59
CA GLY A 74 -3.07 -9.68 4.25
C GLY A 74 -2.33 -8.68 5.14
N ARG A 75 -2.55 -7.36 4.95
CA ARG A 75 -2.04 -6.33 5.86
C ARG A 75 -2.97 -6.18 7.06
N ARG A 76 -2.62 -6.87 8.15
CA ARG A 76 -2.98 -6.40 9.49
C ARG A 76 -2.45 -4.96 9.60
N PRO A 77 -3.28 -3.95 9.96
CA PRO A 77 -2.74 -2.64 10.29
C PRO A 77 -1.66 -2.83 11.35
N PRO A 78 -0.50 -2.14 11.29
CA PRO A 78 0.43 -2.17 12.40
C PRO A 78 -0.40 -1.82 13.62
N ALA A 79 -0.46 -2.75 14.57
CA ALA A 79 -1.19 -2.57 15.81
C ALA A 79 -0.86 -1.17 16.29
N ALA A 80 -1.90 -0.32 16.42
CA ALA A 80 -1.76 1.04 16.89
C ALA A 80 -0.69 1.07 17.98
N VAL A 81 0.36 1.85 17.69
CA VAL A 81 1.42 2.27 18.59
C VAL A 81 1.01 2.09 20.06
N HIS A 82 1.40 0.97 20.67
CA HIS A 82 1.52 0.88 22.13
C HIS A 82 2.81 1.59 22.55
N GLU A 83 3.03 2.81 22.05
CA GLU A 83 3.97 3.76 22.60
C GLU A 83 3.18 4.72 23.49
N ALA A 84 2.66 4.17 24.58
CA ALA A 84 2.26 4.97 25.72
C ALA A 84 2.49 4.13 26.96
N ARG A 85 3.50 4.56 27.75
CA ARG A 85 3.71 4.23 29.17
C ARG A 85 4.71 3.10 29.49
N GLN A 86 5.94 3.25 29.00
CA GLN A 86 7.12 2.92 29.81
C GLN A 86 7.68 4.18 30.46
N VAL A 87 7.02 4.67 31.52
CA VAL A 87 7.70 5.48 32.54
C VAL A 87 7.06 5.09 33.88
N SER A 88 7.38 3.90 34.37
CA SER A 88 7.21 3.58 35.78
C SER A 88 8.51 4.00 36.45
N GLU A 89 8.48 5.21 36.98
CA GLU A 89 9.50 5.81 37.82
C GLU A 89 10.04 4.81 38.84
N THR A 90 11.34 4.53 38.79
CA THR A 90 12.08 4.21 40.01
C THR A 90 12.80 5.47 40.46
N PRO A 91 12.32 6.18 41.49
CA PRO A 91 13.21 6.99 42.30
C PRO A 91 13.94 6.05 43.25
N LYS A 92 15.17 5.72 42.86
CA LYS A 92 16.26 5.30 43.75
C LYS A 92 16.33 6.27 44.93
N SER A 93 15.83 5.88 46.10
CA SER A 93 16.04 6.63 47.35
C SER A 93 17.55 6.77 47.63
N PRO A 94 18.09 7.99 47.73
CA PRO A 94 19.43 8.21 48.22
C PRO A 94 19.37 8.69 49.69
N GLY A 95 19.98 7.90 50.57
CA GLY A 95 20.68 8.39 51.77
C GLY A 95 19.85 8.92 52.94
N ALA A 96 19.97 8.24 54.09
CA ALA A 96 20.18 8.92 55.36
C ALA A 96 21.05 8.00 56.22
N GLY A 97 22.32 8.37 56.34
CA GLY A 97 23.19 7.81 57.37
C GLY A 97 22.95 8.50 58.72
N ALA A 98 23.74 8.04 59.68
CA ALA A 98 24.11 8.68 60.94
C ALA A 98 23.16 8.52 62.14
N ASP A 99 23.62 7.67 63.06
CA ASP A 99 23.99 8.07 64.42
C ASP A 99 22.85 8.38 65.41
N GLN A 100 22.46 7.35 66.17
CA GLN A 100 22.52 7.34 67.65
C GLN A 100 22.15 5.96 68.22
#